data_AF-A0A957RE44-F1
#
_entry.id   AF-A0A957RE44-F1
#
_cell.length_a   1.000
_cell.length_b   1.000
_cell.length_c   1.000
_cell.angle_alpha   90.00
_cell.angle_beta   90.00
_cell.angle_gamma   90.00
#
_symmetry.space_group_name_H-M   'P 1'
#
loop_
_entity.id
_entity.type
_entity.pdbx_description
1 polymer ?
#
loop_
_entity_poly.entity_id
_entity_poly.type
_entity_poly.pdbx_seq_one_letter_code
_entity_poly.pdbx_strand_id
1 'polypeptide(L)'
;MAHARIDSDFLQHLLTNGYQPGDRLPPLNQLSVEIGVSVGKLREQLEVARALGLIEASPRRGITRLEYEFRPAVSLSLLIALVLDPAYFDSFGNLRQHLEYAYWDEAVTRLTEEDKHELNELVESAQAMLRRPRIQIPFREHRAFHMAIFRRLDNPFVMGLLEAYWDGYEAVELNTYADYPYLQEVWDYHARIAAAIDDGNVELSKRLLGEHMQLLNQRGASQQDSIPTT
;
A
#
# COMPACT_ATOMS: atom_id res chain seq x y z
N MET A 1 -4.13 30.26 4.85
CA MET A 1 -3.59 28.89 4.65
C MET A 1 -2.43 28.71 5.60
N ALA A 2 -2.49 27.75 6.52
CA ALA A 2 -1.37 27.46 7.40
C ALA A 2 -0.20 26.95 6.54
N HIS A 3 0.89 27.72 6.45
CA HIS A 3 2.12 27.21 5.86
C HIS A 3 2.71 26.21 6.86
N ALA A 4 2.46 24.92 6.64
CA ALA A 4 3.26 23.88 7.27
C ALA A 4 4.73 24.18 6.91
N ARG A 5 5.57 24.38 7.92
CA ARG A 5 6.98 24.72 7.70
C ARG A 5 7.75 23.45 7.37
N ILE A 6 8.11 23.28 6.10
CA ILE A 6 8.96 22.18 5.63
C ILE A 6 10.41 22.64 5.68
N ASP A 7 11.27 21.94 6.42
CA ASP A 7 12.70 22.29 6.54
C ASP A 7 13.51 21.80 5.32
N SER A 8 13.16 22.32 4.13
CA SER A 8 13.85 22.05 2.86
C SER A 8 13.48 23.13 1.83
N ASP A 9 14.48 23.89 1.39
CA ASP A 9 14.29 24.99 0.42
C ASP A 9 13.73 24.47 -0.91
N PHE A 10 14.25 23.33 -1.39
CA PHE A 10 13.77 22.70 -2.61
C PHE A 10 12.32 22.23 -2.49
N LEU A 11 11.92 21.59 -1.37
CA LEU A 11 10.54 21.14 -1.20
C LEU A 11 9.58 22.32 -1.09
N GLN A 12 9.96 23.38 -0.37
CA GLN A 12 9.18 24.61 -0.35
C GLN A 12 9.03 25.18 -1.76
N HIS A 13 10.13 25.26 -2.52
CA HIS A 13 10.10 25.77 -3.89
C HIS A 13 9.22 24.92 -4.81
N LEU A 14 9.36 23.59 -4.77
CA LEU A 14 8.59 22.64 -5.57
C LEU A 14 7.08 22.76 -5.31
N LEU A 15 6.68 22.96 -4.05
CA LEU A 15 5.28 22.92 -3.63
C LEU A 15 4.58 24.29 -3.66
N THR A 16 5.32 25.40 -3.74
CA THR A 16 4.75 26.76 -3.70
C THR A 16 4.84 27.53 -5.03
N ASN A 17 5.70 27.12 -5.96
CA ASN A 17 5.89 27.81 -7.25
C ASN A 17 5.01 27.30 -8.39
N GLY A 18 3.89 26.64 -8.08
CA GLY A 18 2.84 26.34 -9.06
C GLY A 18 3.11 25.22 -10.05
N TYR A 19 4.27 24.54 -9.98
CA TYR A 19 4.52 23.30 -10.71
C TYR A 19 3.36 22.33 -10.48
N GLN A 20 2.88 21.64 -11.52
CA GLN A 20 1.86 20.59 -11.49
C GLN A 20 2.49 19.20 -11.68
N PRO A 21 1.83 18.11 -11.24
CA PRO A 21 2.29 16.77 -11.56
C PRO A 21 2.46 16.61 -13.08
N GLY A 22 3.58 16.05 -13.51
CA GLY A 22 3.97 15.93 -14.92
C GLY A 22 4.83 17.09 -15.45
N ASP A 23 4.92 18.21 -14.75
CA ASP A 23 5.74 19.34 -15.17
C ASP A 23 7.23 19.00 -15.08
N ARG A 24 7.99 19.49 -16.08
CA ARG A 24 9.45 19.44 -16.03
C ARG A 24 10.00 20.63 -15.26
N LEU A 25 10.88 20.35 -14.32
CA LEU A 25 11.60 21.37 -13.57
C LEU A 25 12.82 21.87 -14.34
N PRO A 26 13.27 23.10 -14.07
CA PRO A 26 14.51 23.62 -14.61
C PRO A 26 15.74 22.76 -14.24
N PRO A 27 16.84 22.87 -15.00
CA PRO A 27 18.10 22.21 -14.65
C PRO A 27 18.61 22.64 -13.27
N LEU A 28 19.39 21.77 -12.60
CA LEU A 28 19.90 22.02 -11.25
C LEU A 28 20.64 23.35 -11.08
N ASN A 29 21.41 23.77 -12.08
CA ASN A 29 22.14 25.05 -12.00
C ASN A 29 21.18 26.24 -11.98
N GLN A 30 20.06 26.16 -12.69
CA GLN A 30 19.04 27.21 -12.70
C GLN A 30 18.24 27.18 -11.40
N LEU A 31 17.76 26.00 -10.97
CA LEU A 31 17.08 25.84 -9.68
C LEU A 31 17.94 26.32 -8.50
N SER A 32 19.25 26.05 -8.53
CA SER A 32 20.20 26.52 -7.51
C SER A 32 20.23 28.05 -7.40
N VAL A 33 20.20 28.74 -8.54
CA VAL A 33 20.14 30.22 -8.58
C VAL A 33 18.77 30.72 -8.12
N GLU A 34 17.68 30.09 -8.58
CA GLU A 34 16.30 30.48 -8.24
C GLU A 34 15.99 30.30 -6.74
N ILE A 35 16.49 29.22 -6.13
CA ILE A 35 16.27 28.89 -4.72
C ILE A 35 17.29 29.60 -3.81
N GLY A 36 18.47 29.95 -4.34
CA GLY A 36 19.54 30.60 -3.57
C GLY A 36 20.38 29.64 -2.71
N VAL A 37 20.46 28.37 -3.09
CA VAL A 37 21.27 27.33 -2.40
C VAL A 37 22.35 26.80 -3.33
N SER A 38 23.43 26.24 -2.78
CA SER A 38 24.48 25.63 -3.61
C SER A 38 23.95 24.39 -4.37
N VAL A 39 24.50 24.10 -5.54
CA VAL A 39 24.15 22.89 -6.31
C VAL A 39 24.36 21.61 -5.50
N GLY A 40 25.37 21.57 -4.64
CA GLY A 40 25.60 20.45 -3.72
C GLY A 40 24.44 20.25 -2.74
N LYS A 41 24.02 21.33 -2.07
CA LYS A 41 22.88 21.29 -1.14
C LYS A 41 21.58 20.92 -1.84
N LEU A 42 21.36 21.46 -3.04
CA LEU A 42 20.18 21.16 -3.85
C LEU A 42 20.13 19.67 -4.20
N ARG A 43 21.27 19.04 -4.54
CA ARG A 43 21.32 17.59 -4.80
C ARG A 43 20.90 16.77 -3.58
N GLU A 44 21.34 17.12 -2.38
CA GLU A 44 20.91 16.43 -1.15
C GLU A 44 19.38 16.52 -0.96
N GLN A 45 18.81 17.71 -1.12
CA GLN A 45 17.36 17.90 -0.98
C GLN A 45 16.58 17.21 -2.11
N LEU A 46 17.15 17.13 -3.32
CA LEU A 46 16.58 16.41 -4.45
C LEU A 46 16.50 14.90 -4.18
N GLU A 47 17.53 14.32 -3.55
CA GLU A 47 17.54 12.91 -3.18
C GLU A 47 16.44 12.58 -2.17
N VAL A 48 16.19 13.47 -1.19
CA VAL A 48 15.06 13.34 -0.26
C VAL A 48 13.73 13.43 -1.00
N ALA A 49 13.55 14.42 -1.88
CA ALA A 49 12.33 14.55 -2.67
C ALA A 49 12.06 13.34 -3.55
N ARG A 50 13.11 12.73 -4.12
CA ARG A 50 13.04 11.49 -4.90
C ARG A 50 12.64 10.31 -4.02
N ALA A 51 13.24 10.17 -2.83
CA ALA A 51 12.88 9.10 -1.89
C ALA A 51 11.42 9.21 -1.40
N LEU A 52 10.91 10.44 -1.26
CA LEU A 52 9.51 10.72 -0.95
C LEU A 52 8.57 10.59 -2.17
N GLY A 53 9.09 10.25 -3.35
CA GLY A 53 8.30 10.09 -4.58
C GLY A 53 7.71 11.38 -5.13
N LEU A 54 8.24 12.54 -4.75
CA LEU A 54 7.72 13.84 -5.22
C LEU A 54 8.25 14.23 -6.60
N ILE A 55 9.33 13.59 -7.04
CA ILE A 55 9.97 13.82 -8.33
C ILE A 55 10.54 12.53 -8.92
N GLU A 56 10.62 12.48 -10.24
CA GLU A 56 11.51 11.57 -10.97
C GLU A 56 12.69 12.37 -11.53
N ALA A 57 13.91 11.86 -11.40
CA ALA A 57 15.10 12.50 -11.96
C ALA A 57 15.90 11.48 -12.79
N SER A 58 16.11 11.75 -14.08
CA SER A 58 16.98 10.93 -14.94
C SER A 58 17.85 11.79 -15.85
N PRO A 59 19.07 11.32 -16.23
CA PRO A 59 19.98 12.11 -17.07
C PRO A 59 19.40 12.53 -18.42
N ARG A 60 18.46 11.76 -18.99
CA ARG A 60 17.87 12.03 -20.31
C ARG A 60 16.55 12.79 -20.25
N ARG A 61 15.75 12.64 -19.19
CA ARG A 61 14.42 13.27 -19.09
C ARG A 61 14.41 14.54 -18.24
N GLY A 62 15.48 14.79 -17.48
CA GLY A 62 15.53 15.89 -16.52
C GLY A 62 14.81 15.52 -15.23
N ILE A 63 14.30 16.54 -14.53
CA ILE A 63 13.55 16.41 -13.29
C ILE A 63 12.07 16.65 -13.61
N THR A 64 11.19 15.76 -13.18
CA THR A 64 9.74 15.86 -13.40
C THR A 64 9.03 15.81 -12.05
N ARG A 65 8.06 16.69 -11.82
CA ARG A 65 7.19 16.64 -10.63
C ARG A 65 6.24 15.45 -10.74
N LEU A 66 6.10 14.68 -9.67
CA LEU A 66 5.14 13.58 -9.58
C LEU A 66 3.91 13.98 -8.77
N GLU A 67 2.85 13.18 -8.88
CA GLU A 67 1.69 13.28 -7.99
C GLU A 67 2.07 12.89 -6.56
N TYR A 68 1.36 13.43 -5.57
CA TYR A 68 1.65 13.07 -4.18
C TYR A 68 1.08 11.70 -3.86
N GLU A 69 1.96 10.79 -3.48
CA GLU A 69 1.62 9.49 -2.91
C GLU A 69 2.27 9.35 -1.53
N PHE A 70 1.54 8.79 -0.56
CA PHE A 70 2.13 8.52 0.76
C PHE A 70 3.03 7.28 0.74
N ARG A 71 2.72 6.31 -0.12
CA ARG A 71 3.37 5.00 -0.23
C ARG A 71 4.90 5.06 -0.19
N PRO A 72 5.62 5.88 -1.00
CA PRO A 72 7.08 5.83 -1.04
C PRO A 72 7.73 6.04 0.33
N ALA A 73 7.21 6.99 1.12
CA ALA A 73 7.74 7.29 2.44
C ALA A 73 7.46 6.17 3.45
N VAL A 74 6.21 5.68 3.49
CA VAL A 74 5.82 4.65 4.46
C VAL A 74 6.38 3.27 4.09
N SER A 75 6.46 2.90 2.82
CA SER A 75 7.09 1.66 2.36
C SER A 75 8.58 1.64 2.71
N LEU A 76 9.32 2.73 2.45
CA LEU A 76 10.74 2.80 2.82
C LEU A 76 10.93 2.64 4.33
N SER A 77 10.11 3.33 5.14
CA SER A 77 10.17 3.21 6.60
C SER A 77 9.85 1.80 7.07
N LEU A 78 8.85 1.14 6.48
CA LEU A 78 8.48 -0.23 6.83
C LEU A 78 9.60 -1.20 6.46
N LEU A 79 10.16 -1.13 5.26
CA LEU A 79 11.25 -2.01 4.85
C LEU A 79 12.47 -1.89 5.76
N ILE A 80 12.81 -0.67 6.21
CA ILE A 80 13.86 -0.47 7.22
C ILE A 80 13.48 -1.18 8.53
N ALA A 81 12.24 -1.02 9.00
CA ALA A 81 11.78 -1.70 10.22
C ALA A 81 11.89 -3.22 10.08
N LEU A 82 11.49 -3.80 8.95
CA LEU A 82 11.56 -5.25 8.71
C LEU A 82 13.00 -5.79 8.65
N VAL A 83 13.96 -4.98 8.18
CA VAL A 83 15.40 -5.32 8.23
C VAL A 83 15.91 -5.31 9.68
N LEU A 84 15.40 -4.41 10.52
CA LEU A 84 15.79 -4.33 11.93
C LEU A 84 15.16 -5.46 12.76
N ASP A 85 13.88 -5.75 12.52
CA ASP A 85 13.13 -6.83 13.16
C ASP A 85 11.94 -7.27 12.28
N PRO A 86 11.96 -8.50 11.74
CA PRO A 86 10.85 -9.04 10.96
C PRO A 86 9.52 -9.10 11.73
N ALA A 87 9.54 -9.16 13.07
CA ALA A 87 8.33 -9.18 13.90
C ALA A 87 7.54 -7.86 13.82
N TYR A 88 8.15 -6.76 13.34
CA TYR A 88 7.41 -5.54 13.05
C TYR A 88 6.38 -5.71 11.93
N PHE A 89 6.49 -6.76 11.11
CA PHE A 89 5.44 -7.08 10.14
C PHE A 89 4.10 -7.35 10.81
N ASP A 90 4.08 -8.10 11.92
CA ASP A 90 2.85 -8.40 12.65
C ASP A 90 2.24 -7.13 13.27
N SER A 91 3.08 -6.24 13.77
CA SER A 91 2.64 -4.92 14.27
C SER A 91 2.04 -4.06 13.15
N PHE A 92 2.63 -4.09 11.96
CA PHE A 92 2.11 -3.37 10.79
C PHE A 92 0.83 -4.02 10.24
N GLY A 93 0.72 -5.35 10.30
CA GLY A 93 -0.50 -6.09 10.00
C GLY A 93 -1.64 -5.75 10.96
N ASN A 94 -1.34 -5.59 12.26
CA ASN A 94 -2.31 -5.11 13.24
C ASN A 94 -2.79 -3.69 12.94
N LEU A 95 -1.90 -2.79 12.52
CA LEU A 95 -2.27 -1.45 12.06
C LEU A 95 -3.22 -1.52 10.86
N ARG A 96 -2.91 -2.33 9.84
CA ARG A 96 -3.78 -2.57 8.68
C ARG A 96 -5.16 -3.07 9.12
N GLN A 97 -5.23 -4.06 10.01
CA GLN A 97 -6.51 -4.62 10.50
C GLN A 97 -7.40 -3.52 11.10
N HIS A 98 -6.85 -2.69 11.98
CA HIS A 98 -7.62 -1.61 12.62
C HIS A 98 -8.04 -0.55 11.60
N LEU A 99 -7.17 -0.23 10.63
CA LEU A 99 -7.45 0.73 9.58
C LEU A 99 -8.59 0.26 8.67
N GLU A 100 -8.50 -0.96 8.13
CA GLU A 100 -9.52 -1.52 7.26
C GLU A 100 -10.87 -1.66 7.97
N TYR A 101 -10.87 -2.08 9.24
CA TYR A 101 -12.09 -2.20 10.02
C TYR A 101 -12.75 -0.84 10.31
N ALA A 102 -11.95 0.20 10.56
CA ALA A 102 -12.44 1.54 10.84
C ALA A 102 -13.07 2.21 9.61
N TYR A 103 -12.45 2.04 8.44
CA TYR A 103 -12.93 2.62 7.18
C TYR A 103 -13.94 1.75 6.42
N TRP A 104 -14.25 0.54 6.90
CA TRP A 104 -15.03 -0.44 6.15
C TRP A 104 -16.38 0.08 5.64
N ASP A 105 -17.20 0.65 6.52
CA ASP A 105 -18.54 1.12 6.14
C ASP A 105 -18.47 2.23 5.08
N GLU A 106 -17.53 3.16 5.23
CA GLU A 106 -17.31 4.25 4.27
C GLU A 106 -16.78 3.72 2.93
N ALA A 107 -15.86 2.75 2.96
CA ALA A 107 -15.29 2.16 1.76
C ALA A 107 -16.35 1.38 0.96
N VAL A 108 -17.08 0.47 1.61
CA VAL A 108 -18.09 -0.37 0.96
C VAL A 108 -19.24 0.44 0.40
N THR A 109 -19.70 1.48 1.11
CA THR A 109 -20.81 2.33 0.63
C THR A 109 -20.47 3.18 -0.59
N ARG A 110 -19.17 3.39 -0.87
CA ARG A 110 -18.69 4.11 -2.06
C ARG A 110 -18.47 3.21 -3.28
N LEU A 111 -18.56 1.89 -3.14
CA LEU A 111 -18.37 0.95 -4.23
C LEU A 111 -19.49 1.08 -5.28
N THR A 112 -19.06 1.10 -6.53
CA THR A 112 -19.89 1.02 -7.75
C THR A 112 -20.09 -0.43 -8.17
N GLU A 113 -21.05 -0.66 -9.07
CA GLU A 113 -21.30 -1.98 -9.65
C GLU A 113 -20.06 -2.52 -10.37
N GLU A 114 -19.27 -1.65 -11.02
CA GLU A 114 -18.01 -2.05 -11.64
C GLU A 114 -16.97 -2.53 -10.61
N ASP A 115 -16.88 -1.88 -9.44
CA ASP A 115 -15.96 -2.35 -8.39
C ASP A 115 -16.43 -3.67 -7.80
N LYS A 116 -17.74 -3.84 -7.58
CA LYS A 116 -18.31 -5.11 -7.08
C LYS A 116 -18.07 -6.26 -8.05
N HIS A 117 -18.23 -6.00 -9.35
CA HIS A 117 -17.90 -6.97 -10.39
C HIS A 117 -16.41 -7.36 -10.34
N GLU A 118 -15.51 -6.38 -10.25
CA GLU A 118 -14.07 -6.62 -10.11
C GLU A 118 -13.74 -7.45 -8.86
N LEU A 119 -14.38 -7.20 -7.71
CA LEU A 119 -14.18 -8.01 -6.49
C LEU A 119 -14.55 -9.48 -6.71
N ASN A 120 -15.66 -9.74 -7.41
CA ASN A 120 -16.07 -11.11 -7.74
C ASN A 120 -15.11 -11.78 -8.72
N GLU A 121 -14.65 -11.07 -9.76
CA GLU A 121 -13.65 -11.59 -10.71
C GLU A 121 -12.33 -11.96 -10.02
N LEU A 122 -11.88 -11.14 -9.06
CA LEU A 122 -10.68 -11.40 -8.27
C LEU A 122 -10.81 -12.68 -7.42
N VAL A 123 -11.97 -12.89 -6.79
CA VAL A 123 -12.29 -14.11 -6.03
C VAL A 123 -12.28 -15.33 -6.95
N GLU A 124 -12.97 -15.26 -8.09
CA GLU A 124 -13.04 -16.35 -9.05
C GLU A 124 -11.66 -16.73 -9.60
N SER A 125 -10.86 -15.72 -9.98
CA SER A 125 -9.48 -15.89 -10.44
C SER A 125 -8.63 -16.61 -9.40
N ALA A 126 -8.67 -16.14 -8.15
CA ALA A 126 -7.88 -16.72 -7.08
C ALA A 126 -8.27 -18.16 -6.76
N GLN A 127 -9.56 -18.45 -6.65
CA GLN A 127 -10.03 -19.82 -6.45
C GLN A 127 -9.68 -20.72 -7.63
N ALA A 128 -9.70 -20.22 -8.87
CA ALA A 128 -9.25 -20.96 -10.04
C ALA A 128 -7.75 -21.28 -9.98
N MET A 129 -6.91 -20.37 -9.47
CA MET A 129 -5.49 -20.59 -9.24
C MET A 129 -5.22 -21.68 -8.19
N LEU A 130 -6.01 -21.71 -7.12
CA LEU A 130 -5.92 -22.74 -6.08
C LEU A 130 -6.30 -24.14 -6.60
N ARG A 131 -7.22 -24.23 -7.57
CA ARG A 131 -7.63 -25.50 -8.18
C ARG A 131 -6.63 -26.08 -9.21
N ARG A 132 -5.55 -25.36 -9.54
CA ARG A 132 -4.57 -25.82 -10.54
C ARG A 132 -3.75 -27.00 -10.01
N PRO A 133 -3.30 -27.93 -10.88
CA PRO A 133 -2.46 -29.07 -10.48
C PRO A 133 -1.17 -28.66 -9.75
N ARG A 134 -0.61 -27.51 -10.13
CA ARG A 134 0.42 -26.81 -9.37
C ARG A 134 -0.22 -25.58 -8.75
N ILE A 135 -0.46 -25.63 -7.44
CA ILE A 135 -1.05 -24.54 -6.68
C ILE A 135 -0.22 -23.27 -6.90
N GLN A 136 -0.91 -22.18 -7.20
CA GLN A 136 -0.34 -20.84 -7.28
C GLN A 136 -0.96 -20.00 -6.18
N ILE A 137 -0.13 -19.37 -5.34
CA ILE A 137 -0.60 -18.48 -4.28
C ILE A 137 -1.20 -17.23 -4.93
N PRO A 138 -2.50 -16.90 -4.71
CA PRO A 138 -3.16 -15.77 -5.36
C PRO A 138 -2.78 -14.42 -4.72
N PHE A 139 -1.47 -14.13 -4.63
CA PHE A 139 -0.96 -12.94 -3.94
C PHE A 139 -1.43 -11.65 -4.61
N ARG A 140 -1.43 -11.61 -5.96
CA ARG A 140 -1.84 -10.43 -6.72
C ARG A 140 -3.33 -10.16 -6.54
N GLU A 141 -4.14 -11.21 -6.55
CA GLU A 141 -5.58 -11.15 -6.35
C GLU A 141 -5.91 -10.68 -4.93
N HIS A 142 -5.18 -11.19 -3.92
CA HIS A 142 -5.36 -10.79 -2.53
C HIS A 142 -5.03 -9.30 -2.33
N ARG A 143 -3.90 -8.83 -2.89
CA ARG A 143 -3.56 -7.41 -2.91
C ARG A 143 -4.64 -6.59 -3.60
N ALA A 144 -5.04 -6.96 -4.81
CA ALA A 144 -6.01 -6.24 -5.60
C ALA A 144 -7.37 -6.16 -4.90
N PHE A 145 -7.81 -7.22 -4.24
CA PHE A 145 -9.10 -7.27 -3.55
C PHE A 145 -9.20 -6.21 -2.46
N HIS A 146 -8.22 -6.16 -1.55
CA HIS A 146 -8.21 -5.13 -0.50
C HIS A 146 -8.07 -3.74 -1.10
N MET A 147 -7.18 -3.55 -2.07
CA MET A 147 -6.99 -2.25 -2.72
C MET A 147 -8.27 -1.73 -3.40
N ALA A 148 -9.03 -2.62 -4.06
CA ALA A 148 -10.27 -2.28 -4.75
C ALA A 148 -11.37 -1.81 -3.79
N ILE A 149 -11.45 -2.38 -2.57
CA ILE A 149 -12.42 -1.96 -1.56
C ILE A 149 -12.18 -0.51 -1.13
N PHE A 150 -10.92 -0.12 -0.92
CA PHE A 150 -10.58 1.17 -0.31
C PHE A 150 -10.26 2.28 -1.32
N ARG A 151 -10.12 1.97 -2.62
CA ARG A 151 -9.65 2.95 -3.65
C ARG A 151 -10.51 4.21 -3.79
N ARG A 152 -11.80 4.13 -3.45
CA ARG A 152 -12.75 5.25 -3.55
C ARG A 152 -12.84 6.13 -2.30
N LEU A 153 -12.00 5.88 -1.29
CA LEU A 153 -11.91 6.77 -0.15
C LEU A 153 -11.28 8.13 -0.51
N ASP A 154 -10.55 8.20 -1.62
CA ASP A 154 -9.76 9.38 -2.02
C ASP A 154 -8.81 9.84 -0.90
N ASN A 155 -8.34 8.88 -0.09
CA ASN A 155 -7.47 9.12 1.04
C ASN A 155 -6.07 8.53 0.76
N PRO A 156 -5.08 9.37 0.36
CA PRO A 156 -3.76 8.89 -0.02
C PRO A 156 -3.00 8.23 1.14
N PHE A 157 -3.34 8.54 2.38
CA PHE A 157 -2.71 7.94 3.56
C PHE A 157 -3.20 6.51 3.80
N VAL A 158 -4.51 6.26 3.63
CA VAL A 158 -5.07 4.91 3.71
C VAL A 158 -4.50 4.05 2.60
N MET A 159 -4.54 4.54 1.36
CA MET A 159 -3.99 3.80 0.22
C MET A 159 -2.49 3.53 0.38
N GLY A 160 -1.71 4.54 0.75
CA GLY A 160 -0.27 4.35 0.95
C GLY A 160 0.08 3.36 2.06
N LEU A 161 -0.70 3.33 3.16
CA LEU A 161 -0.53 2.33 4.23
C LEU A 161 -0.85 0.91 3.75
N LEU A 162 -1.94 0.73 3.00
CA LEU A 162 -2.32 -0.57 2.45
C LEU A 162 -1.29 -1.05 1.42
N GLU A 163 -0.80 -0.17 0.55
CA GLU A 163 0.25 -0.50 -0.41
C GLU A 163 1.56 -0.88 0.27
N ALA A 164 1.96 -0.14 1.30
CA ALA A 164 3.15 -0.45 2.08
C ALA A 164 3.02 -1.82 2.76
N TYR A 165 1.83 -2.17 3.28
CA TYR A 165 1.62 -3.51 3.84
C TYR A 165 1.93 -4.59 2.81
N TRP A 166 1.48 -4.43 1.56
CA TRP A 166 1.74 -5.40 0.50
C TRP A 166 3.19 -5.43 0.04
N ASP A 167 3.88 -4.28 0.03
CA ASP A 167 5.32 -4.22 -0.23
C ASP A 167 6.09 -4.97 0.89
N GLY A 168 5.68 -4.82 2.15
CA GLY A 168 6.22 -5.57 3.28
C GLY A 168 5.90 -7.06 3.23
N TYR A 169 4.69 -7.43 2.85
CA TYR A 169 4.24 -8.83 2.72
C TYR A 169 5.10 -9.61 1.73
N GLU A 170 5.46 -8.98 0.60
CA GLU A 170 6.38 -9.54 -0.38
C GLU A 170 7.81 -9.63 0.19
N ALA A 171 8.26 -8.60 0.91
CA ALA A 171 9.61 -8.56 1.49
C ALA A 171 9.87 -9.65 2.55
N VAL A 172 8.84 -10.05 3.30
CA VAL A 172 8.92 -11.18 4.26
C VAL A 172 8.58 -12.54 3.64
N GLU A 173 8.47 -12.62 2.31
CA GLU A 173 8.25 -13.86 1.54
C GLU A 173 6.98 -14.64 1.93
N LEU A 174 5.98 -14.00 2.55
CA LEU A 174 4.72 -14.68 2.93
C LEU A 174 3.89 -15.15 1.73
N ASN A 175 4.22 -14.65 0.53
CA ASN A 175 3.68 -15.08 -0.75
C ASN A 175 4.32 -16.38 -1.29
N THR A 176 5.34 -16.95 -0.63
CA THR A 176 6.08 -18.11 -1.13
C THR A 176 5.62 -19.44 -0.52
N TYR A 177 5.14 -19.45 0.72
CA TYR A 177 4.72 -20.67 1.42
C TYR A 177 3.47 -20.43 2.26
N ALA A 178 2.38 -21.13 1.94
CA ALA A 178 1.18 -21.19 2.76
C ALA A 178 0.51 -22.55 2.58
N ASP A 179 -0.04 -23.10 3.66
CA ASP A 179 -0.74 -24.38 3.61
C ASP A 179 -2.01 -24.26 2.76
N TYR A 180 -2.25 -25.26 1.91
CA TYR A 180 -3.39 -25.24 0.99
C TYR A 180 -4.75 -25.09 1.70
N PRO A 181 -5.06 -25.81 2.79
CA PRO A 181 -6.32 -25.62 3.52
C PRO A 181 -6.50 -24.19 4.03
N TYR A 182 -5.41 -23.57 4.50
CA TYR A 182 -5.43 -22.18 4.95
C TYR A 182 -5.73 -21.21 3.79
N LEU A 183 -5.13 -21.42 2.62
CA LEU A 183 -5.43 -20.61 1.44
C LEU A 183 -6.88 -20.76 0.98
N GLN A 184 -7.44 -21.96 1.06
CA GLN A 184 -8.86 -22.18 0.77
C GLN A 184 -9.74 -21.40 1.75
N GLU A 185 -9.47 -21.50 3.04
CA GLU A 185 -10.26 -20.79 4.07
C GLU A 185 -10.17 -19.26 3.90
N VAL A 186 -8.98 -18.74 3.60
CA VAL A 186 -8.79 -17.31 3.27
C VAL A 186 -9.69 -16.90 2.11
N TRP A 187 -9.69 -17.64 1.01
CA TRP A 187 -10.47 -17.28 -0.17
C TRP A 187 -11.97 -17.57 -0.04
N ASP A 188 -12.37 -18.48 0.86
CA ASP A 188 -13.77 -18.65 1.24
C ASP A 188 -14.29 -17.43 2.02
N TYR A 189 -13.47 -16.83 2.90
CA TYR A 189 -13.81 -15.55 3.52
C TYR A 189 -13.96 -14.43 2.48
N HIS A 190 -13.01 -14.31 1.54
CA HIS A 190 -13.07 -13.30 0.48
C HIS A 190 -14.35 -13.45 -0.36
N ALA A 191 -14.72 -14.67 -0.73
CA ALA A 191 -15.95 -14.95 -1.46
C ALA A 191 -17.21 -14.53 -0.69
N ARG A 192 -17.29 -14.85 0.61
CA ARG A 192 -18.41 -14.46 1.47
C ARG A 192 -18.49 -12.94 1.66
N ILE A 193 -17.33 -12.28 1.79
CA ILE A 193 -17.24 -10.82 1.88
C ILE A 193 -17.75 -10.19 0.58
N ALA A 194 -17.27 -10.63 -0.58
CA ALA A 194 -17.70 -10.12 -1.88
C ALA A 194 -19.21 -10.28 -2.08
N ALA A 195 -19.76 -11.46 -1.77
CA ALA A 195 -21.20 -11.70 -1.84
C ALA A 195 -22.00 -10.78 -0.92
N ALA A 196 -21.54 -10.57 0.33
CA ALA A 196 -22.21 -9.65 1.25
C ALA A 196 -22.15 -8.18 0.79
N ILE A 197 -21.06 -7.76 0.14
CA ILE A 197 -20.94 -6.44 -0.49
C ILE A 197 -21.91 -6.32 -1.67
N ASP A 198 -22.00 -7.35 -2.50
CA ASP A 198 -22.88 -7.39 -3.68
C ASP A 198 -24.37 -7.30 -3.28
N ASP A 199 -24.76 -8.04 -2.24
CA ASP A 199 -26.09 -8.00 -1.62
C ASP A 199 -26.39 -6.68 -0.88
N GLY A 200 -25.43 -5.75 -0.79
CA GLY A 200 -25.56 -4.50 -0.05
C GLY A 200 -25.60 -4.67 1.47
N ASN A 201 -25.22 -5.83 2.00
CA ASN A 201 -25.21 -6.13 3.43
C ASN A 201 -23.89 -5.70 4.09
N VAL A 202 -23.77 -4.39 4.32
CA VAL A 202 -22.56 -3.77 4.90
C VAL A 202 -22.21 -4.36 6.26
N GLU A 203 -23.19 -4.57 7.14
CA GLU A 203 -22.97 -5.15 8.47
C GLU A 203 -22.40 -6.57 8.41
N LEU A 204 -22.98 -7.42 7.55
CA LEU A 204 -22.48 -8.78 7.32
C LEU A 204 -21.05 -8.76 6.78
N SER A 205 -20.79 -7.95 5.74
CA SER A 205 -19.46 -7.86 5.13
C SER A 205 -18.41 -7.41 6.15
N LYS A 206 -18.74 -6.47 7.05
CA LYS A 206 -17.84 -5.99 8.10
C LYS A 206 -17.55 -7.05 9.15
N ARG A 207 -18.56 -7.80 9.57
CA ARG A 207 -18.38 -8.93 10.49
C ARG A 207 -17.47 -9.99 9.88
N LEU A 208 -17.69 -10.33 8.60
CA LEU A 208 -16.85 -11.28 7.87
C LEU A 208 -15.40 -10.80 7.72
N LEU A 209 -15.17 -9.51 7.49
CA LEU A 209 -13.83 -8.91 7.54
C LEU A 209 -13.17 -9.14 8.91
N GLY A 210 -13.90 -8.88 10.00
CA GLY A 210 -13.39 -9.08 11.35
C GLY A 210 -12.97 -10.54 11.61
N GLU A 211 -13.82 -11.50 11.22
CA GLU A 211 -13.53 -12.94 11.30
C GLU A 211 -12.31 -13.32 10.42
N HIS A 212 -12.25 -12.80 9.19
CA HIS A 212 -11.13 -13.02 8.27
C HIS A 212 -9.79 -12.52 8.86
N MET A 213 -9.77 -11.34 9.45
CA MET A 213 -8.55 -10.78 10.05
C MET A 213 -8.09 -11.56 11.28
N GLN A 214 -9.02 -12.14 12.05
CA GLN A 214 -8.66 -13.03 13.17
C GLN A 214 -7.96 -14.31 12.69
N LEU A 215 -8.41 -14.90 11.56
CA LEU A 215 -7.75 -16.04 10.92
C LEU A 215 -6.30 -15.71 10.54
N LEU A 216 -6.06 -14.54 9.96
CA LEU A 216 -4.71 -14.10 9.57
C LEU A 216 -3.76 -14.00 10.78
N ASN A 217 -4.26 -13.45 11.90
CA ASN A 217 -3.46 -13.29 13.12
C ASN A 217 -3.07 -14.64 13.77
N GLN A 218 -3.92 -15.67 13.67
CA GLN A 218 -3.62 -17.01 14.21
C GLN A 218 -2.46 -17.69 13.47
N ARG A 219 -2.31 -17.41 12.17
CA ARG A 219 -1.16 -17.87 11.39
C ARG A 219 0.15 -17.19 11.81
N GLY A 220 0.13 -15.87 12.04
CA GLY A 220 1.31 -15.12 12.50
C GLY A 220 1.89 -15.68 13.81
N ALA A 221 1.01 -15.99 14.77
CA ALA A 221 1.40 -16.64 16.02
C ALA A 221 1.99 -18.06 15.81
N SER A 222 1.43 -18.83 14.88
CA SER A 222 1.85 -20.22 14.63
C SER A 222 3.19 -20.33 13.89
N GLN A 223 3.54 -19.33 13.07
CA GLN A 223 4.84 -19.28 12.39
C GLN A 223 5.98 -18.85 13.31
N GLN A 224 5.73 -18.04 14.33
CA GLN A 224 6.74 -17.68 15.35
C GLN A 224 7.21 -18.90 16.17
N ASP A 225 6.31 -19.84 16.45
CA ASP A 225 6.63 -21.07 17.21
C ASP A 225 7.42 -22.11 16.40
N SER A 226 7.54 -21.93 15.08
CA SER A 226 8.17 -22.90 14.16
C SER A 226 9.49 -22.43 13.54
N ILE A 227 9.97 -21.22 13.90
CA ILE A 227 11.33 -20.78 13.55
C ILE A 227 12.31 -21.43 14.54
N PRO A 228 13.23 -22.31 14.10
CA PRO A 228 14.23 -22.87 15.00
C PRO A 228 15.14 -21.75 15.47
N THR A 229 15.23 -21.56 16.79
CA THR A 229 16.25 -20.71 17.40
C THR A 229 17.62 -21.30 17.05
N THR A 230 18.37 -20.65 16.17
CA THR A 230 19.79 -20.96 15.92
C THR A 230 20.68 -20.43 17.02
#